data_AF-A0A498MEW6-F1
#
_entry.id   AF-A0A498MEW6-F1
#
_cell.length_a   1.000
_cell.length_b   1.000
_cell.length_c   1.000
_cell.angle_alpha   90.00
_cell.angle_beta   90.00
_cell.angle_gamma   90.00
#
_symmetry.space_group_name_H-M   'P 1'
#
loop_
_entity.id
_entity.type
_entity.pdbx_description
1 polymer ?
#
loop_
_entity_poly.entity_id
_entity_poly.type
_entity_poly.pdbx_seq_one_letter_code
_entity_poly.pdbx_strand_id
1 'polypeptide(L)'
;MIRSEEDRQQAKSSRMKKHIGITKQKAHVQFHGAYVSETEEKNVSSIGDIEDLRKQVASLQSQLTTFMSQKKTKGATGKGSAGKHQSKTSKPDNTDTGMLRQTKKKQTYKPKPWYCFNCGEDGHIAPSCTDPANPRLVAEKKRQLEEKQHQWEAQNGSNTPLND
;
A
#
# COMPACT_ATOMS: atom_id res chain seq x y z
N MET A 1 -19.27 50.95 -7.35
CA MET A 1 -19.16 50.87 -5.87
C MET A 1 -18.37 49.60 -5.55
N ILE A 2 -17.05 49.70 -5.35
CA ILE A 2 -16.14 48.53 -5.27
C ILE A 2 -15.42 48.56 -3.91
N ARG A 3 -16.06 48.00 -2.87
CA ARG A 3 -15.49 47.85 -1.50
C ARG A 3 -16.12 46.66 -0.75
N SER A 4 -16.24 45.50 -1.40
CA SER A 4 -16.90 44.33 -0.81
C SER A 4 -15.97 43.12 -0.64
N GLU A 5 -15.03 42.92 -1.57
CA GLU A 5 -14.07 41.81 -1.49
C GLU A 5 -13.04 42.04 -0.37
N GLU A 6 -12.50 43.26 -0.27
CA GLU A 6 -11.49 43.62 0.72
C GLU A 6 -12.03 43.56 2.15
N ASP A 7 -13.26 44.06 2.38
CA ASP A 7 -13.94 43.97 3.68
C ASP A 7 -14.18 42.51 4.10
N ARG A 8 -14.61 41.65 3.17
CA ARG A 8 -14.76 40.21 3.40
C ARG A 8 -13.43 39.53 3.77
N GLN A 9 -12.32 39.94 3.15
CA GLN A 9 -10.97 39.46 3.49
C GLN A 9 -10.48 39.98 4.85
N GLN A 10 -10.78 41.24 5.20
CA GLN A 10 -10.49 41.80 6.53
C GLN A 10 -11.30 41.08 7.62
N ALA A 11 -12.58 40.79 7.38
CA ALA A 11 -13.41 40.01 8.31
C ALA A 11 -12.90 38.58 8.50
N LYS A 12 -12.56 37.85 7.41
CA LYS A 12 -11.95 36.51 7.47
C LYS A 12 -10.63 36.53 8.27
N SER A 13 -9.70 37.43 7.94
CA SER A 13 -8.39 37.51 8.60
C SER A 13 -8.47 37.95 10.07
N SER A 14 -9.38 38.87 10.41
CA SER A 14 -9.65 39.29 11.79
C SER A 14 -10.23 38.14 12.64
N ARG A 15 -11.14 37.33 12.08
CA ARG A 15 -11.64 36.11 12.75
C ARG A 15 -10.53 35.08 12.96
N MET A 16 -9.70 34.83 11.93
CA MET A 16 -8.57 33.91 12.05
C MET A 16 -7.58 34.36 13.14
N LYS A 17 -7.22 35.65 13.18
CA LYS A 17 -6.30 36.22 14.17
C LYS A 17 -6.80 36.17 15.62
N LYS A 18 -8.12 36.04 15.85
CA LYS A 18 -8.72 35.92 17.19
C LYS A 18 -8.74 34.49 17.73
N HIS A 19 -8.74 33.47 16.86
CA HIS A 19 -8.88 32.07 17.26
C HIS A 19 -7.65 31.20 16.97
N ILE A 20 -6.74 31.63 16.10
CA ILE A 20 -5.41 31.03 15.96
C ILE A 20 -4.54 31.65 17.05
N GLY A 21 -4.20 30.84 18.06
CA GLY A 21 -3.49 31.30 19.26
C GLY A 21 -2.18 32.03 18.95
N ILE A 22 -1.84 33.00 19.81
CA ILE A 22 -0.62 33.81 19.71
C ILE A 22 0.59 32.99 20.20
N THR A 23 0.87 31.89 19.51
CA THR A 23 2.03 31.03 19.73
C THR A 23 2.80 30.93 18.42
N LYS A 24 3.41 32.05 18.01
CA LYS A 24 4.47 32.04 17.01
C LYS A 24 5.71 31.39 17.62
N GLN A 25 5.70 30.06 17.75
CA GLN A 25 6.92 29.31 18.00
C GLN A 25 7.85 29.52 16.80
N LYS A 26 8.82 30.42 16.97
CA LYS A 26 9.85 30.70 15.99
C LYS A 26 10.79 29.49 15.97
N ALA A 27 10.46 28.49 15.15
CA ALA A 27 11.25 27.28 15.01
C ALA A 27 12.66 27.64 14.52
N HIS A 28 13.63 27.57 15.42
CA HIS A 28 15.04 27.74 15.10
C HIS A 28 15.55 26.44 14.47
N VAL A 29 15.45 26.36 13.14
CA VAL A 29 15.98 25.24 12.37
C VAL A 29 17.50 25.41 12.25
N GLN A 30 18.25 24.71 13.10
CA GLN A 30 19.71 24.66 13.02
C GLN A 30 20.13 23.70 11.91
N PHE A 31 20.48 24.25 10.76
CA PHE A 31 20.98 23.49 9.61
C PHE A 31 22.46 23.11 9.82
N HIS A 32 22.74 21.82 9.92
CA HIS A 32 24.09 21.28 9.80
C HIS A 32 24.22 20.60 8.43
N GLY A 33 24.89 21.26 7.49
CA GLY A 33 25.28 20.66 6.23
C GLY A 33 26.48 19.73 6.43
N ALA A 34 26.31 18.43 6.18
CA ALA A 34 27.42 17.49 6.16
C ALA A 34 28.13 17.59 4.80
N TYR A 35 29.41 17.96 4.83
CA TYR A 35 30.30 17.84 3.68
C TYR A 35 30.60 16.36 3.44
N VAL A 36 30.32 15.88 2.22
CA VAL A 36 30.65 14.52 1.79
C VAL A 36 32.08 14.53 1.26
N SER A 37 33.01 13.91 1.99
CA SER A 37 34.30 13.50 1.44
C SER A 37 34.08 12.26 0.58
N GLU A 38 34.25 12.42 -0.73
CA GLU A 38 34.28 11.30 -1.68
C GLU A 38 35.43 10.34 -1.31
N THR A 39 35.09 9.07 -1.07
CA THR A 39 36.05 8.00 -0.82
C THR A 39 35.78 6.87 -1.81
N GLU A 40 36.56 6.87 -2.89
CA GLU A 40 36.39 6.00 -4.07
C GLU A 40 36.87 4.56 -3.83
N GLU A 41 36.26 3.84 -2.89
CA GLU A 41 36.70 2.49 -2.49
C GLU A 41 35.51 1.54 -2.29
N LYS A 42 34.98 0.95 -3.39
CA LYS A 42 34.26 -0.36 -3.50
C LYS A 42 33.50 -0.51 -4.84
N ASN A 43 34.18 -0.87 -5.92
CA ASN A 43 33.50 -1.30 -7.17
C ASN A 43 33.60 -2.82 -7.43
N VAL A 44 34.68 -3.46 -7.00
CA VAL A 44 34.99 -4.88 -7.34
C VAL A 44 34.06 -5.93 -6.72
N SER A 45 33.52 -5.72 -5.51
CA SER A 45 32.63 -6.71 -4.87
C SER A 45 31.31 -6.89 -5.64
N SER A 46 30.72 -5.78 -6.08
CA SER A 46 29.40 -5.74 -6.74
C SER A 46 29.37 -6.57 -8.04
N ILE A 47 30.48 -6.63 -8.77
CA ILE A 47 30.60 -7.37 -10.03
C ILE A 47 30.53 -8.89 -9.80
N GLY A 48 31.14 -9.39 -8.71
CA GLY A 48 31.06 -10.81 -8.34
C GLY A 48 29.62 -11.21 -7.96
N ASP A 49 28.98 -10.40 -7.12
CA ASP A 49 27.60 -10.62 -6.67
C ASP A 49 26.61 -10.66 -7.86
N ILE A 50 26.79 -9.76 -8.85
CA ILE A 50 25.98 -9.74 -10.08
C ILE A 50 26.17 -11.02 -10.89
N GLU A 51 27.41 -11.50 -11.05
CA GLU A 51 27.69 -12.69 -11.86
C GLU A 51 27.17 -13.98 -11.18
N ASP A 52 27.27 -14.09 -9.87
CA ASP A 52 26.68 -15.22 -9.12
C ASP A 52 25.14 -15.19 -9.13
N LEU A 53 24.53 -14.00 -9.06
CA LEU A 53 23.08 -13.85 -9.23
C LEU A 53 22.62 -14.29 -10.63
N ARG A 54 23.39 -13.99 -11.68
CA ARG A 54 23.11 -14.44 -13.06
C ARG A 54 23.18 -15.97 -13.19
N LYS A 55 24.14 -16.63 -12.54
CA LYS A 55 24.22 -18.10 -12.48
C LYS A 55 23.01 -18.73 -11.78
N GLN A 56 22.56 -18.14 -10.67
CA GLN A 56 21.36 -18.60 -9.95
C GLN A 56 20.10 -18.49 -10.82
N VAL A 57 19.92 -17.38 -11.53
CA VAL A 57 18.79 -17.20 -12.47
C VAL A 57 18.82 -18.24 -13.59
N ALA A 58 19.97 -18.51 -14.20
CA ALA A 58 20.11 -19.52 -15.25
C ALA A 58 19.79 -20.94 -14.76
N SER A 59 20.22 -21.30 -13.54
CA SER A 59 19.92 -22.59 -12.91
C SER A 59 18.41 -22.78 -12.68
N LEU A 60 17.73 -21.77 -12.12
CA LEU A 60 16.28 -21.80 -11.91
C LEU A 60 15.49 -21.89 -13.22
N GLN A 61 15.93 -21.16 -14.26
CA GLN A 61 15.32 -21.25 -15.60
C GLN A 61 15.44 -22.67 -16.18
N SER A 62 16.59 -23.35 -16.01
CA SER A 62 16.80 -24.73 -16.45
C SER A 62 15.94 -25.75 -15.70
N GLN A 63 15.75 -25.55 -14.38
CA GLN A 63 14.83 -26.39 -13.59
C GLN A 63 13.37 -26.21 -14.07
N LEU A 64 12.94 -24.97 -14.33
CA LEU A 64 11.59 -24.67 -14.81
C LEU A 64 11.31 -25.28 -16.20
N THR A 65 12.23 -25.15 -17.17
CA THR A 65 12.04 -25.76 -18.51
C THR A 65 11.98 -27.29 -18.44
N THR A 66 12.79 -27.90 -17.58
CA THR A 66 12.76 -29.36 -17.33
C THR A 66 11.42 -29.79 -16.72
N PHE A 67 10.96 -29.11 -15.66
CA PHE A 67 9.71 -29.44 -14.97
C PHE A 67 8.47 -29.19 -15.84
N MET A 68 8.46 -28.13 -16.64
CA MET A 68 7.37 -27.84 -17.59
C MET A 68 7.30 -28.86 -18.73
N SER A 69 8.43 -29.44 -19.14
CA SER A 69 8.46 -30.51 -20.14
C SER A 69 7.90 -31.83 -19.62
N GLN A 70 8.15 -32.16 -18.34
CA GLN A 70 7.66 -33.39 -17.70
C GLN A 70 6.14 -33.39 -17.43
N LYS A 71 5.51 -32.20 -17.29
CA LYS A 71 4.08 -32.08 -16.94
C LYS A 71 3.10 -32.48 -18.06
N LYS A 72 3.56 -32.80 -19.28
CA LYS A 72 2.67 -33.13 -20.42
C LYS A 72 2.28 -34.60 -20.57
N THR A 73 2.73 -35.53 -19.72
CA THR A 73 2.28 -36.94 -19.77
C THR A 73 1.87 -37.48 -18.39
N LYS A 74 0.55 -37.44 -18.12
CA LYS A 74 -0.27 -38.40 -17.31
C LYS A 74 -1.56 -37.72 -16.88
N GLY A 75 -2.67 -38.07 -17.51
CA GLY A 75 -4.01 -37.69 -17.08
C GLY A 75 -4.69 -38.77 -16.23
N ALA A 76 -5.73 -38.36 -15.51
CA ALA A 76 -6.80 -39.17 -14.90
C ALA A 76 -6.45 -40.19 -13.78
N THR A 77 -7.04 -40.02 -12.59
CA THR A 77 -8.14 -40.85 -12.02
C THR A 77 -8.42 -40.53 -10.53
N GLY A 78 -9.63 -40.85 -10.03
CA GLY A 78 -10.04 -40.78 -8.60
C GLY A 78 -10.54 -39.41 -8.14
N LYS A 79 -11.83 -39.10 -7.91
CA LYS A 79 -13.04 -39.83 -7.43
C LYS A 79 -13.20 -39.91 -5.89
N GLY A 80 -13.63 -38.77 -5.31
CA GLY A 80 -14.75 -38.69 -4.36
C GLY A 80 -14.55 -39.06 -2.88
N SER A 81 -15.07 -38.19 -2.00
CA SER A 81 -15.77 -38.58 -0.77
C SER A 81 -16.63 -37.42 -0.28
N ALA A 82 -17.88 -37.70 0.10
CA ALA A 82 -18.83 -36.70 0.58
C ALA A 82 -18.89 -36.73 2.12
N GLY A 83 -18.78 -35.55 2.75
CA GLY A 83 -19.00 -35.37 4.19
C GLY A 83 -20.15 -34.40 4.45
N LYS A 84 -21.17 -34.83 5.21
CA LYS A 84 -22.43 -34.10 5.42
C LYS A 84 -22.85 -34.09 6.89
N HIS A 85 -22.63 -32.99 7.60
CA HIS A 85 -23.32 -32.62 8.86
C HIS A 85 -23.37 -31.09 8.94
N GLN A 86 -24.50 -30.43 8.63
CA GLN A 86 -25.62 -30.12 9.53
C GLN A 86 -25.37 -29.02 10.58
N SER A 87 -25.54 -27.79 10.09
CA SER A 87 -26.11 -26.58 10.72
C SER A 87 -26.68 -26.63 12.16
N LYS A 88 -26.32 -25.60 12.95
CA LYS A 88 -27.20 -24.91 13.93
C LYS A 88 -26.52 -23.59 14.37
N THR A 89 -26.78 -22.45 13.72
CA THR A 89 -27.85 -21.44 13.97
C THR A 89 -27.75 -20.66 15.29
N SER A 90 -27.14 -19.46 15.23
CA SER A 90 -27.49 -18.18 15.90
C SER A 90 -26.28 -17.24 15.83
N LYS A 91 -26.38 -15.91 15.66
CA LYS A 91 -27.47 -14.99 15.24
C LYS A 91 -26.80 -13.82 14.46
N PRO A 92 -27.52 -13.04 13.64
CA PRO A 92 -26.87 -12.09 12.73
C PRO A 92 -26.59 -10.73 13.39
N ASP A 93 -25.39 -10.19 13.16
CA ASP A 93 -25.21 -8.73 13.10
C ASP A 93 -25.03 -8.33 11.62
N ASN A 94 -25.67 -7.24 11.23
CA ASN A 94 -25.79 -6.87 9.82
C ASN A 94 -24.70 -5.85 9.45
N THR A 95 -23.81 -6.19 8.53
CA THR A 95 -23.60 -5.35 7.34
C THR A 95 -22.91 -6.07 6.18
N ASP A 96 -23.60 -6.05 5.03
CA ASP A 96 -23.11 -6.29 3.67
C ASP A 96 -22.44 -7.63 3.32
N THR A 97 -23.28 -8.66 3.09
CA THR A 97 -22.95 -9.70 2.10
C THR A 97 -23.11 -9.13 0.69
N GLY A 98 -22.08 -8.41 0.22
CA GLY A 98 -21.99 -7.86 -1.12
C GLY A 98 -21.46 -8.86 -2.16
N MET A 99 -22.21 -9.92 -2.50
CA MET A 99 -21.98 -10.68 -3.74
C MET A 99 -22.41 -9.83 -4.95
N LEU A 100 -21.62 -8.80 -5.24
CA LEU A 100 -21.94 -7.79 -6.23
C LEU A 100 -21.08 -7.95 -7.49
N ARG A 101 -21.80 -8.17 -8.60
CA ARG A 101 -21.41 -7.93 -10.00
C ARG A 101 -20.13 -7.10 -10.17
N GLN A 102 -19.23 -7.58 -11.02
CA GLN A 102 -18.11 -6.80 -11.60
C GLN A 102 -18.60 -5.68 -12.55
N THR A 103 -19.55 -4.84 -12.12
CA THR A 103 -19.69 -3.50 -12.71
C THR A 103 -18.47 -2.71 -12.29
N LYS A 104 -17.62 -2.33 -13.26
CA LYS A 104 -16.40 -1.53 -13.08
C LYS A 104 -16.72 -0.11 -12.57
N LYS A 105 -17.21 0.02 -11.33
CA LYS A 105 -17.37 1.29 -10.63
C LYS A 105 -15.98 1.84 -10.36
N LYS A 106 -15.53 2.77 -11.22
CA LYS A 106 -14.29 3.54 -11.04
C LYS A 106 -14.26 4.06 -9.60
N GLN A 107 -13.32 3.60 -8.79
CA GLN A 107 -13.22 4.00 -7.40
C GLN A 107 -12.76 5.46 -7.34
N THR A 108 -13.68 6.38 -7.07
CA THR A 108 -13.44 7.82 -6.92
C THR A 108 -12.73 8.19 -5.61
N TYR A 109 -12.24 7.21 -4.86
CA TYR A 109 -11.73 7.36 -3.49
C TYR A 109 -10.30 6.83 -3.38
N LYS A 110 -9.55 7.40 -2.43
CA LYS A 110 -8.14 7.07 -2.15
C LYS A 110 -7.96 5.56 -1.93
N PRO A 111 -6.95 4.90 -2.54
CA PRO A 111 -6.81 3.46 -2.50
C PRO A 111 -6.58 2.95 -1.08
N LYS A 112 -7.40 1.98 -0.68
CA LYS A 112 -7.42 1.38 0.65
C LYS A 112 -6.31 0.32 0.82
N PRO A 113 -5.85 0.05 2.05
CA PRO A 113 -5.04 -1.13 2.36
C PRO A 113 -5.71 -2.41 1.89
N TRP A 114 -4.93 -3.34 1.33
CA TRP A 114 -5.39 -4.66 0.87
C TRP A 114 -4.68 -5.83 1.57
N TYR A 115 -3.84 -5.52 2.56
CA TYR A 115 -2.98 -6.46 3.27
C TYR A 115 -3.23 -6.41 4.78
N CYS A 116 -2.86 -7.46 5.48
CA CYS A 116 -2.98 -7.59 6.93
C CYS A 116 -1.88 -6.82 7.65
N PHE A 117 -2.25 -5.94 8.60
CA PHE A 117 -1.30 -5.16 9.40
C PHE A 117 -0.46 -5.98 10.40
N ASN A 118 -0.76 -7.28 10.59
CA ASN A 118 -0.02 -8.16 11.48
C ASN A 118 1.07 -8.96 10.73
N CYS A 119 0.68 -9.76 9.73
CA CYS A 119 1.58 -10.65 8.99
C CYS A 119 2.02 -10.12 7.61
N GLY A 120 1.35 -9.10 7.05
CA GLY A 120 1.66 -8.55 5.73
C GLY A 120 1.05 -9.31 4.53
N GLU A 121 0.45 -10.48 4.76
CA GLU A 121 -0.27 -11.24 3.72
C GLU A 121 -1.59 -10.55 3.32
N ASP A 122 -2.12 -10.90 2.15
CA ASP A 122 -3.42 -10.39 1.66
C ASP A 122 -4.58 -11.37 1.90
N GLY A 123 -5.80 -10.94 1.52
CA GLY A 123 -7.04 -11.70 1.72
C GLY A 123 -7.67 -11.57 3.12
N HIS A 124 -6.96 -11.03 4.11
CA HIS A 124 -7.48 -10.82 5.47
C HIS A 124 -6.93 -9.54 6.13
N ILE A 125 -7.44 -9.22 7.33
CA ILE A 125 -7.05 -8.05 8.14
C ILE A 125 -6.63 -8.49 9.55
N ALA A 126 -5.96 -7.63 10.31
CA ALA A 126 -5.40 -8.00 11.62
C ALA A 126 -6.39 -8.70 12.60
N PRO A 127 -7.68 -8.29 12.71
CA PRO A 127 -8.65 -9.00 13.55
C PRO A 127 -8.98 -10.44 13.13
N SER A 128 -8.71 -10.83 11.88
CA SER A 128 -8.91 -12.18 11.34
C SER A 128 -7.60 -12.88 10.99
N CYS A 129 -6.47 -12.41 11.53
CA CYS A 129 -5.15 -12.97 11.28
C CYS A 129 -4.85 -14.15 12.22
N THR A 130 -4.43 -15.27 11.63
CA THR A 130 -3.97 -16.48 12.35
C THR A 130 -2.44 -16.62 12.31
N ASP A 131 -1.78 -15.83 11.47
CA ASP A 131 -0.35 -15.91 11.18
C ASP A 131 0.52 -15.15 12.19
N PRO A 132 1.80 -15.54 12.36
CA PRO A 132 2.74 -14.79 13.19
C PRO A 132 2.99 -13.37 12.64
N ALA A 133 3.27 -12.44 13.54
CA ALA A 133 3.57 -11.05 13.18
C ALA A 133 4.85 -10.95 12.34
N ASN A 134 4.78 -10.29 11.18
CA ASN A 134 5.92 -10.10 10.28
C ASN A 134 6.08 -8.62 9.91
N PRO A 135 6.83 -7.85 10.73
CA PRO A 135 6.98 -6.41 10.53
C PRO A 135 7.70 -6.06 9.22
N ARG A 136 8.51 -6.97 8.64
CA ARG A 136 9.21 -6.70 7.37
C ARG A 136 8.25 -6.69 6.18
N LEU A 137 7.36 -7.68 6.08
CA LEU A 137 6.36 -7.72 5.01
C LEU A 137 5.33 -6.58 5.17
N VAL A 138 4.90 -6.29 6.40
CA VAL A 138 4.01 -5.17 6.71
C VAL A 138 4.62 -3.83 6.29
N ALA A 139 5.91 -3.58 6.58
CA ALA A 139 6.59 -2.35 6.18
C ALA A 139 6.69 -2.19 4.65
N GLU A 140 7.02 -3.27 3.94
CA GLU A 140 7.12 -3.25 2.48
C GLU A 140 5.75 -3.04 1.81
N LYS A 141 4.70 -3.74 2.25
CA LYS A 141 3.33 -3.54 1.76
C LYS A 141 2.79 -2.14 2.12
N LYS A 142 3.20 -1.56 3.26
CA LYS A 142 2.88 -0.17 3.64
C LYS A 142 3.48 0.83 2.64
N ARG A 143 4.75 0.66 2.27
CA ARG A 143 5.44 1.48 1.26
C ARG A 143 4.72 1.42 -0.10
N GLN A 144 4.33 0.22 -0.54
CA GLN A 144 3.57 0.03 -1.79
C GLN A 144 2.19 0.69 -1.75
N LEU A 145 1.51 0.65 -0.60
CA LEU A 145 0.23 1.34 -0.43
C LEU A 145 0.39 2.87 -0.49
N GLU A 146 1.42 3.40 0.17
CA GLU A 146 1.74 4.83 0.17
C GLU A 146 2.10 5.34 -1.24
N GLU A 147 2.93 4.59 -1.98
CA GLU A 147 3.24 4.89 -3.38
C GLU A 147 1.97 4.89 -4.26
N LYS A 148 1.12 3.86 -4.12
CA LYS A 148 -0.16 3.78 -4.84
C LYS A 148 -1.13 4.90 -4.47
N GLN A 149 -1.10 5.35 -3.22
CA GLN A 149 -1.86 6.51 -2.75
C GLN A 149 -1.32 7.81 -3.36
N HIS A 150 -0.01 8.02 -3.36
CA HIS A 150 0.64 9.17 -4.00
C HIS A 150 0.37 9.22 -5.51
N GLN A 151 0.45 8.08 -6.22
CA GLN A 151 0.09 7.99 -7.63
C GLN A 151 -1.39 8.33 -7.89
N TRP A 152 -2.29 7.92 -6.98
CA TRP A 152 -3.72 8.28 -7.04
C TRP A 152 -3.94 9.77 -6.76
N GLU A 153 -3.22 10.36 -5.81
CA GLU A 153 -3.29 11.80 -5.49
C GLU A 153 -2.75 12.65 -6.65
N ALA A 154 -1.67 12.23 -7.30
CA ALA A 154 -1.15 12.89 -8.50
C ALA A 154 -2.14 12.85 -9.69
N GLN A 155 -2.96 11.80 -9.79
CA GLN A 155 -3.98 11.65 -10.85
C GLN A 155 -5.31 12.33 -10.51
N ASN A 156 -5.71 12.35 -9.24
CA ASN A 156 -7.04 12.78 -8.80
C ASN A 156 -7.07 14.10 -8.03
N GLY A 157 -5.92 14.63 -7.57
CA GLY A 157 -5.84 15.86 -6.77
C GLY A 157 -6.29 17.13 -7.51
N SER A 158 -6.36 17.08 -8.84
CA SER A 158 -6.99 18.12 -9.68
C SER A 158 -8.52 18.08 -9.69
N ASN A 159 -9.13 16.97 -9.24
CA ASN A 159 -10.57 16.71 -9.27
C ASN A 159 -11.23 16.59 -7.89
N THR A 160 -10.47 16.77 -6.80
CA THR A 160 -11.05 16.96 -5.46
C THR A 160 -11.43 18.43 -5.27
N PRO A 161 -12.71 18.82 -5.36
CA PRO A 161 -13.10 20.16 -4.96
C PRO A 161 -12.79 20.33 -3.48
N LEU A 162 -11.93 21.32 -3.18
CA LEU A 162 -11.71 21.77 -1.82
C LEU A 162 -13.03 22.39 -1.33
N ASN A 163 -13.74 21.70 -0.44
CA ASN A 163 -15.02 22.15 0.08
C ASN A 163 -14.78 23.25 1.13
N ASP A 164 -14.66 24.50 0.67
CA ASP A 164 -14.47 25.75 1.46
C ASP A 164 -15.68 26.08 2.37
#